data_AF-A0A1W9IRT4-F1
#
_entry.id   AF-A0A1W9IRT4-F1
#
_cell.length_a   1.000
_cell.length_b   1.000
_cell.length_c   1.000
_cell.angle_alpha   90.00
_cell.angle_beta   90.00
_cell.angle_gamma   90.00
#
_symmetry.space_group_name_H-M   'P 1'
#
loop_
_entity.id
_entity.type
_entity.pdbx_description
1 polymer ?
#
loop_
_entity_poly.entity_id
_entity_poly.type
_entity_poly.pdbx_seq_one_letter_code
_entity_poly.pdbx_strand_id
1 'polypeptide(L)'
;MKISGFQFAAVLMMGLLVTSCAMADQHTAQAPYGHRDATKLAHGIIGISLQLSAERIGEPAILYVGMVHPGGPAHQAGLRHGDEVVSVDGAPVKGKSYDQVVSMIRGEAGTVVKVGIKGENGLRELSIERVAGDKLKRPEGSHGKPE
;
A
#
# COMPACT_ATOMS: atom_id res chain seq x y z
N MET A 1 -17.58 -63.55 18.35
CA MET A 1 -17.53 -62.42 19.31
C MET A 1 -16.28 -61.60 19.03
N LYS A 2 -16.44 -60.29 18.81
CA LYS A 2 -15.35 -59.31 18.63
C LYS A 2 -14.67 -59.02 19.98
N ILE A 3 -13.34 -59.01 20.04
CA ILE A 3 -12.58 -58.22 21.01
C ILE A 3 -11.37 -57.64 20.28
N SER A 4 -11.23 -56.32 20.40
CA SER A 4 -10.22 -55.45 19.80
C SER A 4 -9.05 -55.24 20.77
N GLY A 5 -7.86 -54.95 20.22
CA GLY A 5 -6.81 -54.21 20.93
C GLY A 5 -5.53 -55.00 21.19
N PHE A 6 -4.40 -54.54 20.63
CA PHE A 6 -3.40 -53.79 21.40
C PHE A 6 -2.24 -53.39 20.48
N GLN A 7 -1.91 -52.10 20.48
CA GLN A 7 -0.71 -51.55 19.86
C GLN A 7 0.54 -52.04 20.61
N PHE A 8 1.58 -52.46 19.88
CA PHE A 8 2.93 -52.55 20.41
C PHE A 8 3.83 -51.58 19.63
N ALA A 9 4.29 -50.57 20.36
CA ALA A 9 5.33 -49.65 19.94
C ALA A 9 6.69 -50.36 19.89
N ALA A 10 7.50 -50.03 18.88
CA ALA A 10 8.96 -50.13 18.97
C ALA A 10 9.59 -49.08 18.03
N VAL A 11 9.98 -47.97 18.63
CA VAL A 11 10.86 -46.96 18.06
C VAL A 11 12.29 -47.50 18.11
N LEU A 12 13.03 -47.45 17.01
CA LEU A 12 14.49 -47.40 17.07
C LEU A 12 15.03 -46.38 16.06
N MET A 13 15.49 -45.27 16.64
CA MET A 13 16.32 -44.22 16.06
C MET A 13 17.70 -44.75 15.65
N MET A 14 18.18 -44.40 14.45
CA MET A 14 19.47 -43.72 14.24
C MET A 14 19.79 -43.57 12.75
N GLY A 15 20.21 -42.36 12.34
CA GLY A 15 20.80 -42.13 11.02
C GLY A 15 20.67 -40.70 10.51
N LEU A 16 21.18 -39.73 11.28
CA LEU A 16 21.28 -38.33 10.89
C LEU A 16 22.42 -38.15 9.88
N LEU A 17 22.15 -37.60 8.70
CA LEU A 17 23.07 -36.71 7.98
C LEU A 17 22.24 -35.78 7.09
N VAL A 18 22.16 -34.54 7.56
CA VAL A 18 21.57 -33.39 6.89
C VAL A 18 22.55 -32.91 5.81
N THR A 19 22.01 -32.13 4.87
CA THR A 19 22.65 -31.04 4.12
C THR A 19 23.20 -31.38 2.73
N SER A 20 22.38 -31.12 1.70
CA SER A 20 22.60 -29.91 0.92
C SER A 20 21.27 -29.48 0.29
N CYS A 21 20.76 -28.33 0.72
CA CYS A 21 19.61 -27.70 0.10
C CYS A 21 19.98 -27.34 -1.34
N ALA A 22 19.19 -27.85 -2.29
CA ALA A 22 19.13 -27.27 -3.63
C ALA A 22 18.56 -25.84 -3.49
N MET A 23 19.44 -24.85 -3.41
CA MET A 23 19.09 -23.44 -3.53
C MET A 23 18.87 -23.17 -5.03
N ALA A 24 17.64 -23.42 -5.47
CA ALA A 24 17.15 -22.90 -6.73
C ALA A 24 17.12 -21.36 -6.66
N ASP A 25 17.70 -20.73 -7.67
CA ASP A 25 17.43 -19.36 -8.12
C ASP A 25 17.19 -18.31 -7.04
N GLN A 26 18.28 -17.74 -6.51
CA GLN A 26 18.22 -16.40 -5.92
C GLN A 26 18.34 -15.35 -7.03
N HIS A 27 17.32 -15.26 -7.90
CA HIS A 27 17.01 -13.99 -8.55
C HIS A 27 16.20 -13.16 -7.55
N THR A 28 16.95 -12.31 -6.87
CA THR A 28 16.59 -11.23 -5.97
C THR A 28 15.22 -10.58 -6.23
N ALA A 29 14.32 -10.80 -5.27
CA ALA A 29 13.30 -9.90 -4.75
C ALA A 29 12.77 -8.81 -5.70
N GLN A 30 11.72 -9.14 -6.46
CA GLN A 30 10.74 -8.14 -6.89
C GLN A 30 9.96 -7.64 -5.67
N ALA A 31 10.08 -6.34 -5.37
CA ALA A 31 9.21 -5.66 -4.41
C ALA A 31 7.74 -5.88 -4.80
N PRO A 32 6.81 -6.08 -3.84
CA PRO A 32 5.45 -6.57 -4.12
C PRO A 32 4.52 -5.53 -4.77
N TYR A 33 5.05 -4.42 -5.27
CA TYR A 33 4.28 -3.41 -6.00
C TYR A 33 4.24 -3.76 -7.49
N GLY A 34 3.73 -4.95 -7.80
CA GLY A 34 3.61 -5.46 -9.15
C GLY A 34 2.34 -6.28 -9.31
N HIS A 35 1.42 -5.74 -10.10
CA HIS A 35 0.35 -6.49 -10.78
C HIS A 35 -0.84 -6.95 -9.91
N ARG A 36 -1.75 -6.01 -9.61
CA ARG A 36 -3.16 -6.36 -9.49
C ARG A 36 -3.78 -6.25 -10.89
N ASP A 37 -4.30 -7.37 -11.37
CA ASP A 37 -5.14 -7.56 -12.55
C ASP A 37 -5.90 -6.28 -12.95
N ALA A 38 -5.56 -5.69 -14.09
CA ALA A 38 -6.12 -4.43 -14.57
C ALA A 38 -7.60 -4.54 -15.00
N THR A 39 -8.20 -5.72 -14.88
CA THR A 39 -9.50 -6.08 -15.44
C THR A 39 -10.65 -6.12 -14.43
N LYS A 40 -10.46 -5.80 -13.14
CA LYS A 40 -11.57 -5.90 -12.15
C LYS A 40 -11.89 -4.68 -11.30
N LEU A 41 -11.19 -3.55 -11.42
CA LEU A 41 -11.42 -2.46 -10.47
C LEU A 41 -11.37 -1.10 -11.16
N ALA A 42 -12.54 -0.54 -11.42
CA ALA A 42 -12.73 0.89 -11.69
C ALA A 42 -12.42 1.74 -10.44
N HIS A 43 -11.26 1.50 -9.83
CA HIS A 43 -10.78 2.28 -8.70
C HIS A 43 -10.14 3.54 -9.26
N GLY A 44 -10.89 4.62 -9.20
CA GLY A 44 -10.39 5.96 -9.38
C GLY A 44 -9.33 6.31 -8.34
N ILE A 45 -8.32 7.04 -8.79
CA ILE A 45 -7.19 7.52 -8.00
C ILE A 45 -7.01 9.03 -8.22
N ILE A 46 -6.33 9.69 -7.30
CA ILE A 46 -6.07 11.14 -7.39
C ILE A 46 -4.62 11.49 -7.80
N GLY A 47 -3.77 10.48 -8.02
CA GLY A 47 -2.39 10.67 -8.47
C GLY A 47 -1.42 11.11 -7.37
N ILE A 48 -1.50 10.52 -6.18
CA ILE A 48 -0.49 10.71 -5.12
C ILE A 48 0.10 9.40 -4.63
N SER A 49 1.27 9.49 -4.02
CA SER A 49 1.76 8.46 -3.08
C SER A 49 1.66 8.98 -1.65
N LEU A 50 1.46 8.08 -0.70
CA LEU A 50 1.49 8.38 0.72
C LEU A 50 2.75 7.80 1.36
N GLN A 51 3.31 8.54 2.31
CA GLN A 51 4.41 8.09 3.18
C GLN A 51 3.91 8.06 4.62
N LEU A 52 4.35 7.04 5.35
CA LEU A 52 4.02 6.86 6.76
C LEU A 52 5.20 7.35 7.60
N SER A 53 4.93 8.17 8.62
CA SER A 53 5.91 8.54 9.63
C SER A 53 5.36 8.20 11.01
N ALA A 54 6.19 7.59 11.85
CA ALA A 54 5.89 7.33 13.25
C ALA A 54 7.06 7.83 14.07
N GLU A 55 6.85 8.89 14.86
CA GLU A 55 7.92 9.54 15.61
C GLU A 55 8.24 8.78 16.91
N ARG A 56 7.23 8.15 17.54
CA ARG A 56 7.39 7.42 18.80
C ARG A 56 6.57 6.14 18.78
N ILE A 57 7.10 5.12 19.45
CA ILE A 57 6.37 3.86 19.68
C ILE A 57 5.15 4.17 20.54
N GLY A 58 3.97 3.72 20.10
CA GLY A 58 2.70 3.94 20.78
C GLY A 58 1.94 5.20 20.35
N GLU A 59 2.58 6.11 19.59
CA GLU A 59 1.87 7.23 18.98
C GLU A 59 1.27 6.84 17.63
N PRO A 60 0.08 7.36 17.26
CA PRO A 60 -0.51 7.13 15.94
C PRO A 60 0.42 7.63 14.83
N ALA A 61 0.58 6.82 13.78
CA ALA A 61 1.34 7.22 12.61
C ALA A 61 0.67 8.39 11.88
N ILE A 62 1.50 9.26 11.31
CA ILE A 62 1.11 10.39 10.48
C ILE A 62 1.34 10.05 9.02
N LEU A 63 0.41 10.43 8.15
CA LEU A 63 0.49 10.21 6.71
C LEU A 63 0.78 11.52 5.99
N TYR A 64 1.83 11.51 5.20
CA TYR A 64 2.23 12.64 4.37
C TYR A 64 2.10 12.31 2.89
N VAL A 65 1.86 13.33 2.08
CA VAL A 65 1.93 13.23 0.63
C VAL A 65 3.40 13.08 0.21
N GLY A 66 3.75 11.89 -0.27
CA GLY A 66 5.12 11.57 -0.69
C GLY A 66 5.44 12.07 -2.11
N MET A 67 4.56 11.84 -3.06
CA MET A 67 4.69 12.34 -4.43
C MET A 67 3.32 12.79 -4.92
N VAL A 68 3.32 13.81 -5.78
CA VAL A 68 2.14 14.26 -6.51
C VAL A 68 2.44 14.11 -7.99
N HIS A 69 1.56 13.42 -8.70
CA HIS A 69 1.67 13.22 -10.14
C HIS A 69 1.56 14.57 -10.87
N PRO A 70 2.57 14.99 -11.65
CA PRO A 70 2.53 16.25 -12.37
C PRO A 70 1.39 16.32 -13.39
N GLY A 71 0.52 17.31 -13.21
CA GLY A 71 -0.66 17.51 -14.07
C GLY A 71 -1.84 16.59 -13.72
N GLY A 72 -1.69 15.68 -12.76
CA GLY A 72 -2.79 14.86 -12.26
C GLY A 72 -3.79 15.63 -11.38
N PRO A 73 -4.91 15.00 -11.00
CA PRO A 73 -5.99 15.67 -10.26
C PRO A 73 -5.55 16.32 -8.96
N ALA A 74 -4.74 15.62 -8.15
CA ALA A 74 -4.20 16.16 -6.92
C ALA A 74 -3.31 17.40 -7.14
N HIS A 75 -2.48 17.39 -8.19
CA HIS A 75 -1.63 18.53 -8.52
C HIS A 75 -2.46 19.76 -8.87
N GLN A 76 -3.47 19.58 -9.73
CA GLN A 76 -4.39 20.61 -10.18
C GLN A 76 -5.21 21.18 -9.02
N ALA A 77 -5.61 20.33 -8.06
CA ALA A 77 -6.32 20.74 -6.86
C ALA A 77 -5.44 21.49 -5.83
N GLY A 78 -4.12 21.60 -6.08
CA GLY A 78 -3.23 22.34 -5.18
C GLY A 78 -2.57 21.49 -4.10
N LEU A 79 -2.72 20.16 -4.13
CA LEU A 79 -2.03 19.26 -3.20
C LEU A 79 -0.52 19.26 -3.50
N ARG A 80 0.32 19.21 -2.46
CA ARG A 80 1.78 19.29 -2.58
C ARG A 80 2.47 18.17 -1.81
N HIS A 81 3.71 17.88 -2.21
CA HIS A 81 4.60 17.03 -1.42
C HIS A 81 4.75 17.60 0.00
N GLY A 82 4.76 16.71 1.00
CA GLY A 82 4.91 17.08 2.40
C GLY A 82 3.61 17.52 3.10
N ASP A 83 2.51 17.75 2.37
CA ASP A 83 1.22 18.00 3.00
C ASP A 83 0.82 16.80 3.89
N GLU A 84 0.45 17.06 5.15
CA GLU A 84 -0.07 16.04 6.06
C GLU A 84 -1.54 15.78 5.72
N VAL A 85 -1.92 14.51 5.53
CA VAL A 85 -3.32 14.13 5.35
C VAL A 85 -3.97 13.98 6.73
N VAL A 86 -5.01 14.76 7.01
CA VAL A 86 -5.69 14.78 8.32
C VAL A 86 -7.11 14.23 8.26
N SER A 87 -7.79 14.33 7.11
CA SER A 87 -9.12 13.75 6.91
C SER A 87 -9.39 13.37 5.46
N VAL A 88 -10.33 12.45 5.25
CA VAL A 88 -10.85 12.07 3.93
C VAL A 88 -12.37 11.99 4.04
N ASP A 89 -13.07 12.72 3.16
CA ASP A 89 -14.53 12.88 3.15
C ASP A 89 -15.09 13.26 4.54
N GLY A 90 -14.41 14.18 5.22
CA GLY A 90 -14.75 14.64 6.57
C GLY A 90 -14.38 13.69 7.72
N ALA A 91 -13.99 12.45 7.42
CA ALA A 91 -13.57 11.48 8.43
C ALA A 91 -12.07 11.62 8.77
N PRO A 92 -11.68 11.74 10.06
CA PRO A 92 -10.28 11.88 10.44
C PRO A 92 -9.49 10.62 10.11
N VAL A 93 -8.23 10.77 9.69
CA VAL A 93 -7.35 9.62 9.37
C VAL A 93 -6.46 9.16 10.53
N LYS A 94 -6.38 9.94 11.62
CA LYS A 94 -5.59 9.59 12.80
C LYS A 94 -6.00 8.22 13.34
N GLY A 95 -5.02 7.36 13.60
CA GLY A 95 -5.22 6.01 14.12
C GLY A 95 -5.68 4.98 13.09
N LYS A 96 -5.81 5.37 11.81
CA LYS A 96 -6.05 4.43 10.70
C LYS A 96 -4.72 3.93 10.15
N SER A 97 -4.73 2.69 9.68
CA SER A 97 -3.63 2.11 8.91
C SER A 97 -3.50 2.76 7.53
N TYR A 98 -2.32 2.61 6.92
CA TYR A 98 -2.05 3.03 5.56
C TYR A 98 -3.13 2.55 4.57
N ASP A 99 -3.43 1.25 4.58
CA ASP A 99 -4.38 0.64 3.65
C ASP A 99 -5.81 1.16 3.83
N GLN A 100 -6.21 1.44 5.06
CA GLN A 100 -7.51 2.04 5.34
C GLN A 100 -7.60 3.44 4.73
N VAL A 101 -6.57 4.27 4.89
CA VAL A 101 -6.55 5.63 4.34
C VAL A 101 -6.49 5.61 2.81
N VAL A 102 -5.68 4.72 2.22
CA VAL A 102 -5.67 4.50 0.78
C VAL A 102 -7.05 4.07 0.26
N SER A 103 -7.75 3.22 0.99
CA SER A 103 -9.09 2.77 0.62
C SER A 103 -10.13 3.89 0.70
N MET A 104 -9.99 4.81 1.65
CA MET A 104 -10.85 6.02 1.74
C MET A 104 -10.60 6.98 0.57
N ILE A 105 -9.33 7.15 0.17
CA ILE A 105 -8.96 8.06 -0.93
C ILE A 105 -9.37 7.48 -2.29
N ARG A 106 -9.24 6.16 -2.46
CA ARG A 106 -9.74 5.46 -3.64
C ARG A 106 -11.27 5.44 -3.66
N GLY A 107 -11.83 5.21 -4.83
CA GLY A 107 -13.28 5.18 -5.02
C GLY A 107 -13.59 4.95 -6.48
N GLU A 108 -14.82 5.22 -6.91
CA GLU A 108 -15.19 5.13 -8.32
C GLU A 108 -14.56 6.29 -9.11
N ALA A 109 -14.07 6.01 -10.32
CA ALA A 109 -13.57 7.04 -11.22
C ALA A 109 -14.70 8.00 -11.64
N GLY A 110 -14.41 9.30 -11.73
CA GLY A 110 -15.38 10.37 -11.98
C GLY A 110 -16.05 10.91 -10.70
N THR A 111 -15.84 10.28 -9.54
CA THR A 111 -16.30 10.82 -8.25
C THR A 111 -15.27 11.76 -7.64
N VAL A 112 -15.72 12.62 -6.73
CA VAL A 112 -14.85 13.55 -5.99
C VAL A 112 -14.55 12.99 -4.60
N VAL A 113 -13.31 13.13 -4.16
CA VAL A 113 -12.88 12.95 -2.76
C VAL A 113 -12.55 14.30 -2.14
N LYS A 114 -12.97 14.51 -0.90
CA LYS A 114 -12.53 15.66 -0.11
C LYS A 114 -11.37 15.24 0.77
N VAL A 115 -10.21 15.88 0.62
CA VAL A 115 -9.03 15.58 1.42
C VAL A 115 -8.72 16.79 2.29
N GLY A 116 -8.86 16.62 3.60
CA GLY A 116 -8.37 17.59 4.56
C GLY A 116 -6.88 17.40 4.75
N ILE A 117 -6.13 18.48 4.63
CA ILE A 117 -4.69 18.50 4.79
C ILE A 117 -4.21 19.62 5.70
N LYS A 118 -3.02 19.43 6.27
CA LYS A 118 -2.26 20.47 6.94
C LYS A 118 -0.96 20.68 6.17
N GLY A 119 -0.89 21.81 5.47
CA GLY A 119 0.31 22.25 4.75
C GLY A 119 0.93 23.49 5.40
N GLU A 120 1.82 24.16 4.67
CA GLU A 120 2.47 25.41 5.14
C GLU A 120 1.45 26.53 5.46
N ASN A 121 0.36 26.60 4.69
CA ASN A 121 -0.71 27.59 4.89
C ASN A 121 -1.74 27.18 5.96
N GLY A 122 -1.44 26.15 6.75
CA GLY A 122 -2.35 25.61 7.75
C GLY A 122 -3.35 24.57 7.20
N LEU A 123 -4.46 24.41 7.91
CA LEU A 123 -5.50 23.43 7.60
C LEU A 123 -6.37 23.89 6.42
N ARG A 124 -6.54 23.02 5.43
CA ARG A 124 -7.38 23.26 4.25
C ARG A 124 -8.01 21.95 3.77
N GLU A 125 -9.17 22.06 3.11
CA GLU A 125 -9.84 20.93 2.47
C GLU A 125 -9.79 21.10 0.95
N LEU A 126 -9.38 20.05 0.23
CA LEU A 126 -9.31 20.02 -1.22
C LEU A 126 -10.35 19.03 -1.77
N SER A 127 -11.14 19.46 -2.76
CA SER A 127 -12.02 18.56 -3.52
C SER A 127 -11.29 18.10 -4.77
N ILE A 128 -11.06 16.79 -4.90
CA ILE A 128 -10.21 16.22 -5.93
C ILE A 128 -10.98 15.14 -6.70
N GLU A 129 -10.99 15.23 -8.02
CA GLU A 129 -11.62 14.22 -8.87
C GLU A 129 -10.76 12.94 -8.91
N ARG A 130 -11.39 11.79 -8.74
CA ARG A 130 -10.77 10.49 -8.92
C ARG A 130 -10.79 10.15 -10.41
N VAL A 131 -9.63 9.93 -11.02
CA VAL A 131 -9.53 9.49 -12.42
C VAL A 131 -9.20 8.01 -12.50
N ALA A 132 -9.61 7.34 -13.57
CA ALA A 132 -9.26 5.94 -13.80
C ALA A 132 -7.72 5.77 -13.83
N GLY A 133 -7.22 4.72 -13.18
CA GLY A 133 -5.78 4.57 -12.92
C GLY A 133 -4.92 4.45 -14.19
N ASP A 134 -5.48 3.90 -15.26
CA ASP A 134 -4.88 3.80 -16.60
C ASP A 134 -4.76 5.15 -17.32
N LYS A 135 -5.58 6.14 -16.95
CA LYS A 135 -5.53 7.50 -17.52
C LYS A 135 -4.39 8.34 -16.97
N LEU A 136 -3.85 8.00 -15.80
CA LEU A 136 -2.65 8.66 -15.27
C LEU A 136 -1.41 7.94 -15.80
N LYS A 137 -0.87 8.45 -16.91
CA LYS A 137 0.43 8.01 -17.43
C LYS A 137 1.47 8.12 -16.31
N ARG A 138 2.14 7.02 -15.95
CA ARG A 138 3.26 7.09 -15.00
C ARG A 138 4.28 8.11 -15.54
N PRO A 139 4.83 9.01 -14.72
CA PRO A 139 5.86 9.92 -15.19
C PRO A 139 6.99 9.09 -15.83
N GLU A 140 7.27 9.35 -17.11
CA GLU A 140 8.37 8.73 -17.83
C GLU A 140 9.68 9.13 -17.13
N GLY A 141 10.43 8.15 -16.59
CA GLY A 141 11.70 8.42 -15.89
C GLY A 141 12.03 7.53 -14.69
N SER A 142 11.12 6.70 -14.19
CA SER A 142 11.44 5.79 -13.06
C SER A 142 12.06 4.44 -13.50
N HIS A 143 12.68 4.37 -14.69
CA HIS A 143 13.56 3.27 -15.04
C HIS A 143 14.96 3.62 -14.56
N GLY A 144 15.31 3.16 -13.36
CA GLY A 144 16.71 2.95 -13.03
C GLY A 144 17.26 1.97 -14.05
N LYS A 145 18.07 2.46 -14.99
CA LYS A 145 18.96 1.59 -15.75
C LYS A 145 19.83 0.88 -14.72
N PRO A 146 19.98 -0.45 -14.75
CA PRO A 146 21.13 -1.06 -14.12
C PRO A 146 22.36 -0.53 -14.86
N GLU A 147 23.24 0.14 -14.13
CA GLU A 147 24.62 0.42 -14.56
C GLU A 147 25.47 -0.85 -14.50
#